data_AF-A0A251SKY0-F1
#
_entry.id   AF-A0A251SKY0-F1
#
_cell.length_a   1.000
_cell.length_b   1.000
_cell.length_c   1.000
_cell.angle_alpha   90.00
_cell.angle_beta   90.00
_cell.angle_gamma   90.00
#
_symmetry.space_group_name_H-M   'P 1'
#
loop_
_entity.id
_entity.type
_entity.pdbx_description
1 polymer ?
#
loop_
_entity_poly.entity_id
_entity_poly.type
_entity_poly.pdbx_seq_one_letter_code
_entity_poly.pdbx_strand_id
1 'polypeptide(L)'
;MIRCGYAKECISVYKITRKSTIDEALYHLGIQQYKHSHIKKMITAPDLQNHAKIWLNAFQIAIKTVFREEKFLCDHVFSSYPAIRNLCFTNSTKEGALNLFTFPDLICKRLKSDTLLVKMDLYNSISDFWPEIDSLFSHKSISSVKLQAESCLHKLGDSVRTFLTELDEQMRGKMKKSIANNLVPAYEELYVKHLVMLSEDERCVKMLMRLSPEKTTKY
;
A
#
# COMPACT_ATOMS: atom_id res chain seq x y z
N MET A 1 14.23 43.53 5.51
CA MET A 1 13.14 43.13 6.45
C MET A 1 13.66 42.43 7.69
N ILE A 2 14.24 41.22 7.59
CA ILE A 2 14.67 40.43 8.77
C ILE A 2 15.73 41.15 9.61
N ARG A 3 16.79 41.69 8.99
CA ARG A 3 17.84 42.49 9.69
C ARG A 3 17.30 43.74 10.40
N CYS A 4 16.13 44.22 9.97
CA CYS A 4 15.47 45.40 10.51
C CYS A 4 14.48 45.06 11.63
N GLY A 5 14.43 43.81 12.11
CA GLY A 5 13.54 43.38 13.18
C GLY A 5 12.19 42.82 12.74
N TYR A 6 11.83 42.92 11.44
CA TYR A 6 10.52 42.51 10.92
C TYR A 6 10.43 41.03 10.52
N ALA A 7 11.08 40.15 11.29
CA ALA A 7 11.12 38.72 10.97
C ALA A 7 9.73 38.08 11.08
N LYS A 8 8.95 38.44 12.11
CA LYS A 8 7.63 37.85 12.37
C LYS A 8 6.62 38.19 11.26
N GLU A 9 6.60 39.45 10.84
CA GLU A 9 5.76 39.98 9.77
C GLU A 9 6.13 39.31 8.44
N CYS A 10 7.43 39.19 8.16
CA CYS A 10 7.94 38.50 6.98
C CYS A 10 7.48 37.02 6.94
N ILE A 11 7.62 36.28 8.04
CA ILE A 11 7.15 34.89 8.14
C ILE A 11 5.63 34.79 7.96
N SER A 12 4.88 35.71 8.57
CA SER A 12 3.41 35.72 8.50
C SER A 12 2.91 35.92 7.09
N VAL A 13 3.42 36.96 6.40
CA VAL A 13 3.05 37.25 5.01
C VAL A 13 3.48 36.11 4.08
N TYR A 14 4.72 35.62 4.24
CA TYR A 14 5.22 34.50 3.45
C TYR A 14 4.32 33.27 3.60
N LYS A 15 3.96 32.91 4.84
CA LYS A 15 3.05 31.80 5.14
C LYS A 15 1.72 31.98 4.41
N ILE A 16 1.04 33.12 4.57
CA ILE A 16 -0.30 33.34 4.01
C ILE A 16 -0.26 33.20 2.48
N THR A 17 0.66 33.93 1.83
CA THR A 17 0.74 33.94 0.37
C THR A 17 1.15 32.60 -0.19
N ARG A 18 2.25 32.01 0.31
CA ARG A 18 2.81 30.77 -0.25
C ARG A 18 1.95 29.55 0.05
N LYS A 19 1.34 29.48 1.25
CA LYS A 19 0.36 28.44 1.56
C LYS A 19 -0.81 28.49 0.60
N SER A 20 -1.38 29.69 0.35
CA SER A 20 -2.48 29.83 -0.59
C SER A 20 -2.10 29.35 -1.99
N THR A 21 -0.91 29.71 -2.49
CA THR A 21 -0.41 29.26 -3.80
C THR A 21 -0.24 27.74 -3.87
N ILE A 22 0.30 27.12 -2.81
CA ILE A 22 0.48 25.66 -2.76
C ILE A 22 -0.88 24.95 -2.69
N ASP A 23 -1.79 25.43 -1.85
CA ASP A 23 -3.12 24.84 -1.71
C ASP A 23 -3.90 24.94 -3.03
N GLU A 24 -3.80 26.06 -3.75
CA GLU A 24 -4.38 26.25 -5.08
C GLU A 24 -3.75 25.33 -6.14
N ALA A 25 -2.41 25.19 -6.13
CA ALA A 25 -1.72 24.26 -7.03
C ALA A 25 -2.16 22.81 -6.80
N LEU A 26 -2.24 22.38 -5.54
CA LEU A 26 -2.73 21.05 -5.17
C LEU A 26 -4.20 20.85 -5.60
N TYR A 27 -5.04 21.87 -5.41
CA TYR A 27 -6.43 21.84 -5.84
C TYR A 27 -6.56 21.62 -7.35
N HIS A 28 -5.79 22.35 -8.17
CA HIS A 28 -5.79 22.19 -9.63
C HIS A 28 -5.24 20.84 -10.11
N LEU A 29 -4.38 20.20 -9.31
CA LEU A 29 -3.94 18.82 -9.56
C LEU A 29 -5.01 17.78 -9.20
N GLY A 30 -6.13 18.18 -8.60
CA GLY A 30 -7.20 17.29 -8.15
C GLY A 30 -7.04 16.81 -6.70
N ILE A 31 -6.09 17.38 -5.95
CA ILE A 31 -5.93 17.14 -4.51
C ILE A 31 -6.83 18.12 -3.76
N GLN A 32 -8.07 17.71 -3.55
CA GLN A 32 -9.01 18.47 -2.73
C GLN A 32 -8.65 18.38 -1.25
N GLN A 33 -9.16 19.30 -0.43
CA GLN A 33 -9.13 19.12 1.02
C GLN A 33 -9.97 17.89 1.40
N TYR A 34 -9.25 16.84 1.75
CA TYR A 34 -9.81 15.53 1.97
C TYR A 34 -10.44 15.47 3.36
N LYS A 35 -11.70 15.88 3.44
CA LYS A 35 -12.53 15.57 4.61
C LYS A 35 -12.84 14.07 4.61
N HIS A 36 -12.82 13.46 5.78
CA HIS A 36 -13.13 12.04 5.95
C HIS A 36 -14.48 11.63 5.30
N SER A 37 -15.48 12.51 5.34
CA SER A 37 -16.78 12.31 4.70
C SER A 37 -16.72 12.31 3.16
N HIS A 38 -15.91 13.19 2.55
CA HIS A 38 -15.75 13.26 1.09
C HIS A 38 -15.01 12.03 0.56
N ILE A 39 -13.90 11.65 1.20
CA ILE A 39 -13.17 10.45 0.79
C ILE A 39 -14.01 9.19 0.97
N LYS A 40 -14.80 9.08 2.06
CA LYS A 40 -15.67 7.91 2.23
C LYS A 40 -16.65 7.77 1.05
N LYS A 41 -17.12 8.87 0.47
CA LYS A 41 -17.93 8.84 -0.76
C LYS A 41 -17.09 8.41 -1.98
N MET A 42 -15.91 9.00 -2.18
CA MET A 42 -15.01 8.65 -3.30
C MET A 42 -14.61 7.18 -3.30
N ILE A 43 -14.28 6.59 -2.14
CA ILE A 43 -13.89 5.18 -2.08
C ILE A 43 -15.10 4.23 -2.22
N THR A 44 -16.33 4.70 -1.94
CA THR A 44 -17.55 3.87 -2.11
C THR A 44 -18.13 3.99 -3.52
N ALA A 45 -17.69 4.99 -4.27
CA ALA A 45 -18.15 5.22 -5.63
C ALA A 45 -17.50 4.20 -6.60
N PRO A 46 -18.16 3.87 -7.73
CA PRO A 46 -17.63 2.95 -8.73
C PRO A 46 -16.33 3.41 -9.41
N ASP A 47 -15.95 4.67 -9.21
CA ASP A 47 -14.88 5.38 -9.91
C ASP A 47 -13.59 5.51 -9.07
N LEU A 48 -13.41 4.68 -8.04
CA LEU A 48 -12.20 4.66 -7.20
C LEU A 48 -10.90 4.58 -8.03
N GLN A 49 -10.90 3.83 -9.13
CA GLN A 49 -9.75 3.72 -10.03
C GLN A 49 -9.38 5.08 -10.68
N ASN A 50 -10.38 5.87 -11.07
CA ASN A 50 -10.15 7.21 -11.62
C ASN A 50 -9.60 8.14 -10.56
N HIS A 51 -10.14 8.08 -9.35
CA HIS A 51 -9.64 8.85 -8.20
C HIS A 51 -8.20 8.49 -7.85
N ALA A 52 -7.85 7.19 -7.88
CA ALA A 52 -6.49 6.74 -7.68
C ALA A 52 -5.55 7.27 -8.77
N LYS A 53 -5.96 7.20 -10.03
CA LYS A 53 -5.18 7.74 -11.16
C LYS A 53 -4.92 9.24 -11.04
N ILE A 54 -5.95 10.02 -10.68
CA ILE A 54 -5.81 11.47 -10.43
C ILE A 54 -4.79 11.69 -9.31
N TRP A 55 -4.93 10.97 -8.19
CA TRP A 55 -4.01 11.09 -7.07
C TRP A 55 -2.58 10.71 -7.45
N LEU A 56 -2.36 9.62 -8.19
CA LEU A 56 -1.03 9.17 -8.62
C LEU A 56 -0.33 10.25 -9.44
N ASN A 57 -1.01 10.83 -10.44
CA ASN A 57 -0.45 11.90 -11.26
C ASN A 57 -0.16 13.16 -10.41
N ALA A 58 -1.12 13.54 -9.57
CA ALA A 58 -0.99 14.72 -8.72
C ALA A 58 0.14 14.58 -7.70
N PHE A 59 0.29 13.40 -7.09
CA PHE A 59 1.33 13.10 -6.12
C PHE A 59 2.72 13.30 -6.71
N GLN A 60 2.97 12.76 -7.90
CA GLN A 60 4.25 12.90 -8.58
C GLN A 60 4.60 14.37 -8.83
N ILE A 61 3.63 15.16 -9.32
CA ILE A 61 3.81 16.59 -9.58
C ILE A 61 3.99 17.37 -8.28
N ALA A 62 3.23 17.03 -7.23
CA ALA A 62 3.33 17.69 -5.93
C ALA A 62 4.72 17.50 -5.31
N ILE A 63 5.26 16.28 -5.32
CA ILE A 63 6.60 15.98 -4.79
C ILE A 63 7.70 16.58 -5.66
N LYS A 64 7.67 16.35 -6.99
CA LYS A 64 8.76 16.76 -7.88
C LYS A 64 8.79 18.26 -8.16
N THR A 65 7.63 18.92 -8.12
CA THR A 65 7.50 20.32 -8.50
C THR A 65 7.07 21.15 -7.30
N VAL A 66 5.82 21.02 -6.82
CA VAL A 66 5.24 21.98 -5.88
C VAL A 66 6.06 22.13 -4.60
N PHE A 67 6.37 21.01 -3.91
CA PHE A 67 7.13 21.05 -2.66
C PHE A 67 8.63 21.26 -2.88
N ARG A 68 9.19 20.75 -3.98
CA ARG A 68 10.60 20.96 -4.33
C ARG A 68 10.88 22.43 -4.60
N GLU A 69 10.08 23.08 -5.43
CA GLU A 69 10.23 24.49 -5.78
C GLU A 69 10.01 25.39 -4.55
N GLU A 70 9.07 25.04 -3.66
CA GLU A 70 8.90 25.78 -2.40
C GLU A 70 10.13 25.63 -1.48
N LYS A 71 10.74 24.44 -1.42
CA LYS A 71 11.98 24.22 -0.67
C LYS A 71 13.11 25.06 -1.24
N PHE A 72 13.29 25.01 -2.57
CA PHE A 72 14.30 25.79 -3.27
C PHE A 72 14.11 27.30 -3.03
N LEU A 73 12.87 27.79 -3.11
CA LEU A 73 12.55 29.19 -2.85
C LEU A 73 12.88 29.60 -1.41
N CYS A 74 12.52 28.76 -0.42
CA CYS A 74 12.89 29.00 0.97
C CYS A 74 14.42 29.03 1.16
N ASP A 75 15.13 28.08 0.54
CA ASP A 75 16.58 27.98 0.59
C ASP A 75 17.26 29.22 -0.01
N HIS A 76 16.71 29.75 -1.10
CA HIS A 76 17.21 30.95 -1.76
C HIS A 76 16.91 32.22 -0.93
N VAL A 77 15.63 32.47 -0.61
CA VAL A 77 15.17 33.72 0.04
C VAL A 77 15.69 33.85 1.47
N PHE A 78 15.80 32.74 2.20
CA PHE A 78 16.20 32.72 3.61
C PHE A 78 17.57 32.04 3.83
N SER A 79 18.45 32.06 2.83
CA SER A 79 19.78 31.44 2.87
C SER A 79 20.59 31.80 4.11
N SER A 80 20.57 33.07 4.53
CA SER A 80 21.27 33.55 5.74
C SER A 80 20.56 33.23 7.07
N TYR A 81 19.35 32.69 7.05
CA TYR A 81 18.51 32.48 8.25
C TYR A 81 17.91 31.07 8.29
N PRO A 82 18.70 30.02 8.61
CA PRO A 82 18.25 28.63 8.56
C PRO A 82 16.99 28.32 9.39
N ALA A 83 16.83 28.95 10.56
CA ALA A 83 15.64 28.76 11.39
C ALA A 83 14.37 29.33 10.74
N ILE A 84 14.47 30.52 10.16
CA ILE A 84 13.36 31.19 9.45
C ILE A 84 13.02 30.40 8.18
N ARG A 85 14.03 29.99 7.43
CA ARG A 85 13.89 29.13 6.25
C ARG A 85 13.07 27.87 6.52
N ASN A 86 13.48 27.08 7.51
CA ASN A 86 12.79 25.83 7.84
C ASN A 86 11.36 26.07 8.35
N LEU A 87 11.16 27.15 9.10
CA LEU A 87 9.84 27.55 9.59
C LEU A 87 8.91 27.99 8.46
N CYS A 88 9.39 28.82 7.52
CA CYS A 88 8.64 29.24 6.33
C CYS A 88 8.23 28.05 5.49
N PHE A 89 9.17 27.17 5.13
CA PHE A 89 8.88 25.93 4.39
C PHE A 89 7.83 25.07 5.10
N THR A 90 7.99 24.87 6.42
CA THR A 90 7.03 24.08 7.20
C THR A 90 5.64 24.72 7.20
N ASN A 91 5.57 26.03 7.42
CA ASN A 91 4.32 26.76 7.52
C ASN A 91 3.56 26.83 6.20
N SER A 92 4.25 26.84 5.07
CA SER A 92 3.64 26.87 3.75
C SER A 92 3.24 25.47 3.25
N THR A 93 4.01 24.42 3.55
CA THR A 93 3.81 23.10 2.92
C THR A 93 3.12 22.05 3.79
N LYS A 94 3.26 22.10 5.13
CA LYS A 94 2.94 20.98 6.02
C LYS A 94 1.50 20.49 5.86
N GLU A 95 0.53 21.39 5.85
CA GLU A 95 -0.88 21.01 5.76
C GLU A 95 -1.22 20.39 4.40
N GLY A 96 -0.75 20.98 3.30
CA GLY A 96 -0.96 20.43 1.95
C GLY A 96 -0.30 19.05 1.79
N ALA A 97 0.89 18.87 2.34
CA ALA A 97 1.60 17.59 2.32
C ALA A 97 0.89 16.53 3.17
N LEU A 98 0.40 16.86 4.38
CA LEU A 98 -0.41 15.93 5.19
C LEU A 98 -1.70 15.55 4.47
N ASN A 99 -2.37 16.53 3.83
CA ASN A 99 -3.57 16.29 3.05
C ASN A 99 -3.32 15.32 1.89
N LEU A 100 -2.20 15.45 1.17
CA LEU A 100 -1.81 14.55 0.09
C LEU A 100 -1.80 13.07 0.53
N PHE A 101 -1.27 12.78 1.73
CA PHE A 101 -1.22 11.42 2.27
C PHE A 101 -2.52 10.96 2.97
N THR A 102 -3.55 11.81 3.09
CA THR A 102 -4.85 11.42 3.67
C THR A 102 -5.58 10.40 2.80
N PHE A 103 -5.46 10.52 1.47
CA PHE A 103 -6.08 9.60 0.52
C PHE A 103 -5.58 8.14 0.66
N PRO A 104 -4.26 7.87 0.57
CA PRO A 104 -3.75 6.51 0.76
C PRO A 104 -4.03 5.95 2.16
N ASP A 105 -3.92 6.75 3.23
CA ASP A 105 -4.21 6.29 4.61
C ASP A 105 -5.65 5.76 4.77
N LEU A 106 -6.62 6.35 4.06
CA LEU A 106 -8.01 5.93 4.10
C LEU A 106 -8.30 4.73 3.20
N ILE A 107 -7.59 4.57 2.08
CA ILE A 107 -7.72 3.38 1.21
C ILE A 107 -7.20 2.12 1.92
N CYS A 108 -6.17 2.24 2.75
CA CYS A 108 -5.64 1.13 3.55
C CYS A 108 -6.73 0.36 4.32
N LYS A 109 -7.78 1.06 4.77
CA LYS A 109 -8.82 0.52 5.66
C LYS A 109 -9.88 -0.33 4.95
N ARG A 110 -9.85 -0.46 3.61
CA ARG A 110 -10.88 -1.19 2.85
C ARG A 110 -10.38 -2.56 2.40
N LEU A 111 -10.77 -3.62 3.10
CA LEU A 111 -10.37 -5.03 2.89
C LEU A 111 -11.20 -5.73 1.79
N LYS A 112 -11.37 -5.14 0.59
CA LYS A 112 -12.01 -5.86 -0.53
C LYS A 112 -11.03 -6.09 -1.67
N SER A 113 -11.09 -7.30 -2.24
CA SER A 113 -10.28 -7.78 -3.38
C SER A 113 -10.23 -6.77 -4.53
N ASP A 114 -11.34 -6.08 -4.77
CA ASP A 114 -11.53 -5.13 -5.87
C ASP A 114 -10.62 -3.88 -5.77
N THR A 115 -9.91 -3.71 -4.66
CA THR A 115 -9.02 -2.56 -4.40
C THR A 115 -7.54 -2.93 -4.31
N LEU A 116 -7.16 -4.19 -4.54
CA LEU A 116 -5.78 -4.64 -4.38
C LEU A 116 -4.81 -3.90 -5.31
N LEU A 117 -5.17 -3.79 -6.60
CA LEU A 117 -4.34 -3.11 -7.60
C LEU A 117 -4.09 -1.65 -7.22
N VAL A 118 -5.14 -0.94 -6.80
CA VAL A 118 -5.03 0.46 -6.32
C VAL A 118 -4.06 0.55 -5.13
N LYS A 119 -4.15 -0.36 -4.17
CA LYS A 119 -3.23 -0.34 -3.02
C LYS A 119 -1.77 -0.56 -3.43
N MET A 120 -1.53 -1.45 -4.39
CA MET A 120 -0.19 -1.70 -4.94
C MET A 120 0.33 -0.47 -5.68
N ASP A 121 -0.50 0.17 -6.52
CA ASP A 121 -0.11 1.39 -7.25
C ASP A 121 0.24 2.54 -6.29
N LEU A 122 -0.56 2.74 -5.24
CA LEU A 122 -0.29 3.73 -4.21
C LEU A 122 1.01 3.41 -3.44
N TYR A 123 1.22 2.14 -3.08
CA TYR A 123 2.43 1.70 -2.39
C TYR A 123 3.67 1.97 -3.24
N ASN A 124 3.65 1.54 -4.50
CA ASN A 124 4.74 1.72 -5.44
C ASN A 124 5.03 3.21 -5.63
N SER A 125 4.01 4.02 -5.86
CA SER A 125 4.20 5.48 -6.04
C SER A 125 4.83 6.15 -4.82
N ILE A 126 4.47 5.78 -3.59
CA ILE A 126 5.09 6.37 -2.39
C ILE A 126 6.52 5.84 -2.22
N SER A 127 6.75 4.55 -2.48
CA SER A 127 8.04 3.89 -2.36
C SER A 127 9.06 4.44 -3.37
N ASP A 128 8.65 4.61 -4.62
CA ASP A 128 9.50 5.08 -5.71
C ASP A 128 9.99 6.52 -5.49
N PHE A 129 9.19 7.34 -4.80
CA PHE A 129 9.50 8.74 -4.48
C PHE A 129 10.04 8.91 -3.05
N TRP A 130 10.35 7.81 -2.36
CA TRP A 130 10.85 7.85 -1.00
C TRP A 130 12.10 8.74 -0.82
N PRO A 131 13.12 8.71 -1.71
CA PRO A 131 14.29 9.58 -1.59
C PRO A 131 13.93 11.07 -1.61
N GLU A 132 12.99 11.49 -2.47
CA GLU A 132 12.51 12.86 -2.52
C GLU A 132 11.72 13.24 -1.28
N ILE A 133 10.82 12.36 -0.81
CA ILE A 133 10.05 12.58 0.42
C ILE A 133 10.99 12.77 1.61
N ASP A 134 11.98 11.88 1.75
CA ASP A 134 12.96 11.93 2.82
C ASP A 134 13.76 13.24 2.79
N SER A 135 14.26 13.61 1.61
CA SER A 135 15.01 14.86 1.42
C SER A 135 14.16 16.11 1.68
N LEU A 136 12.92 16.16 1.19
CA LEU A 136 12.02 17.30 1.35
C LEU A 136 11.64 17.51 2.82
N PHE A 137 11.29 16.43 3.52
CA PHE A 137 10.69 16.47 4.86
C PHE A 137 11.65 16.01 5.98
N SER A 138 12.96 16.08 5.76
CA SER A 138 14.00 15.68 6.71
C SER A 138 14.04 16.49 8.01
N HIS A 139 13.56 17.74 7.99
CA HIS A 139 13.62 18.61 9.17
C HIS A 139 12.56 18.26 10.22
N LYS A 140 12.94 18.32 11.52
CA LYS A 140 12.08 17.94 12.66
C LYS A 140 10.71 18.63 12.69
N SER A 141 10.59 19.87 12.21
CA SER A 141 9.32 20.62 12.23
C SER A 141 8.23 20.06 11.29
N ILE A 142 8.65 19.32 10.25
CA ILE A 142 7.76 18.73 9.24
C ILE A 142 7.82 17.19 9.21
N SER A 143 8.51 16.57 10.18
CA SER A 143 8.67 15.11 10.26
C SER A 143 7.33 14.35 10.32
N SER A 144 6.25 14.98 10.77
CA SER A 144 4.90 14.39 10.75
C SER A 144 4.45 13.96 9.35
N VAL A 145 4.88 14.67 8.30
CA VAL A 145 4.58 14.28 6.90
C VAL A 145 5.28 12.98 6.56
N LYS A 146 6.58 12.88 6.88
CA LYS A 146 7.37 11.66 6.67
C LYS A 146 6.77 10.48 7.44
N LEU A 147 6.44 10.67 8.72
CA LEU A 147 5.78 9.64 9.54
C LEU A 147 4.44 9.17 8.95
N GLN A 148 3.65 10.08 8.38
CA GLN A 148 2.40 9.72 7.72
C GLN A 148 2.65 8.90 6.44
N ALA A 149 3.66 9.27 5.65
CA ALA A 149 4.07 8.50 4.46
C ALA A 149 4.54 7.09 4.82
N GLU A 150 5.37 6.94 5.86
CA GLU A 150 5.81 5.63 6.39
C GLU A 150 4.62 4.79 6.86
N SER A 151 3.69 5.42 7.59
CA SER A 151 2.48 4.74 8.04
C SER A 151 1.64 4.25 6.87
N CYS A 152 1.53 5.03 5.79
CA CYS A 152 0.83 4.61 4.56
C CYS A 152 1.52 3.40 3.92
N LEU A 153 2.85 3.44 3.74
CA LEU A 153 3.60 2.31 3.17
C LEU A 153 3.40 1.04 3.98
N HIS A 154 3.51 1.11 5.31
CA HIS A 154 3.33 -0.04 6.20
C HIS A 154 1.92 -0.61 6.08
N LYS A 155 0.88 0.23 6.18
CA LYS A 155 -0.51 -0.21 6.12
C LYS A 155 -0.90 -0.77 4.75
N LEU A 156 -0.43 -0.16 3.66
CA LEU A 156 -0.67 -0.66 2.30
C LEU A 156 0.01 -2.01 2.11
N GLY A 157 1.29 -2.12 2.48
CA GLY A 157 2.07 -3.36 2.35
C GLY A 157 1.48 -4.50 3.19
N ASP A 158 1.09 -4.24 4.43
CA ASP A 158 0.42 -5.22 5.28
C ASP A 158 -0.90 -5.66 4.68
N SER A 159 -1.71 -4.72 4.17
CA SER A 159 -2.99 -5.08 3.56
C SER A 159 -2.82 -5.97 2.32
N VAL A 160 -1.79 -5.75 1.52
CA VAL A 160 -1.48 -6.62 0.37
C VAL A 160 -1.03 -8.00 0.85
N ARG A 161 -0.16 -8.05 1.87
CA ARG A 161 0.34 -9.31 2.45
C ARG A 161 -0.81 -10.15 3.02
N THR A 162 -1.69 -9.55 3.82
CA THR A 162 -2.87 -10.22 4.38
C THR A 162 -3.78 -10.78 3.28
N PHE A 163 -4.02 -10.02 2.22
CA PHE A 163 -4.83 -10.50 1.09
C PHE A 163 -4.20 -11.74 0.43
N LEU A 164 -2.88 -11.72 0.18
CA LEU A 164 -2.18 -12.85 -0.43
C LEU A 164 -2.20 -14.09 0.46
N THR A 165 -2.08 -13.93 1.78
CA THR A 165 -2.17 -15.06 2.72
C THR A 165 -3.56 -15.65 2.76
N GLU A 166 -4.61 -14.82 2.79
CA GLU A 166 -6.00 -15.29 2.75
C GLU A 166 -6.31 -16.02 1.43
N LEU A 167 -5.78 -15.52 0.31
CA LEU A 167 -5.95 -16.17 -1.00
C LEU A 167 -5.27 -17.54 -1.04
N ASP A 168 -4.05 -17.66 -0.53
CA ASP A 168 -3.33 -18.94 -0.45
C ASP A 168 -4.08 -19.96 0.41
N GLU A 169 -4.57 -19.54 1.58
CA GLU A 169 -5.37 -20.40 2.47
C GLU A 169 -6.65 -20.90 1.80
N GLN A 170 -7.37 -20.02 1.10
CA GLN A 170 -8.56 -20.39 0.34
C GLN A 170 -8.25 -21.39 -0.78
N MET A 171 -7.17 -21.16 -1.53
CA MET A 171 -6.73 -22.09 -2.58
C MET A 171 -6.36 -23.45 -2.02
N ARG A 172 -5.59 -23.48 -0.93
CA ARG A 172 -5.19 -24.71 -0.23
C ARG A 172 -6.41 -25.47 0.29
N GLY A 173 -7.41 -24.76 0.81
CA GLY A 173 -8.69 -25.35 1.22
C GLY A 173 -9.45 -26.00 0.07
N LYS A 174 -9.55 -25.31 -1.08
CA LYS A 174 -10.18 -25.83 -2.31
C LYS A 174 -9.45 -27.08 -2.82
N MET A 175 -8.11 -27.07 -2.83
CA MET A 175 -7.29 -28.21 -3.24
C MET A 175 -7.54 -29.42 -2.34
N LYS A 176 -7.47 -29.25 -1.01
CA LYS A 176 -7.76 -30.33 -0.05
C LYS A 176 -9.14 -30.94 -0.26
N LYS A 177 -10.17 -30.10 -0.45
CA LYS A 177 -11.55 -30.56 -0.71
C LYS A 177 -11.65 -31.32 -2.03
N SER A 178 -10.99 -30.86 -3.09
CA SER A 178 -10.98 -31.55 -4.38
C SER A 178 -10.27 -32.90 -4.31
N ILE A 179 -9.14 -32.98 -3.61
CA ILE A 179 -8.42 -34.24 -3.39
C ILE A 179 -9.32 -35.22 -2.64
N ALA A 180 -9.91 -34.81 -1.52
CA ALA A 180 -10.75 -35.67 -0.69
C ALA A 180 -12.02 -36.14 -1.42
N ASN A 181 -12.66 -35.26 -2.21
CA ASN A 181 -13.96 -35.57 -2.81
C ASN A 181 -13.87 -36.22 -4.20
N ASN A 182 -12.80 -35.97 -4.94
CA ASN A 182 -12.68 -36.43 -6.33
C ASN A 182 -11.54 -37.44 -6.49
N LEU A 183 -10.33 -37.08 -6.04
CA LEU A 183 -9.14 -37.89 -6.29
C LEU A 183 -9.12 -39.17 -5.43
N VAL A 184 -9.42 -39.05 -4.13
CA VAL A 184 -9.41 -40.19 -3.21
C VAL A 184 -10.42 -41.25 -3.64
N PRO A 185 -11.71 -40.95 -3.91
CA PRO A 185 -12.66 -41.97 -4.35
C PRO A 185 -12.28 -42.62 -5.69
N ALA A 186 -11.78 -41.83 -6.65
CA ALA A 186 -11.35 -42.37 -7.94
C ALA A 186 -10.15 -43.31 -7.81
N TYR A 187 -9.20 -42.99 -6.92
CA TYR A 187 -8.07 -43.84 -6.62
C TYR A 187 -8.50 -45.14 -5.93
N GLU A 188 -9.41 -45.04 -4.95
CA GLU A 188 -9.99 -46.20 -4.25
C GLU A 188 -10.72 -47.14 -5.22
N GLU A 189 -11.55 -46.62 -6.13
CA GLU A 189 -12.25 -47.41 -7.14
C GLU A 189 -11.26 -48.13 -8.08
N LEU A 190 -10.23 -47.42 -8.56
CA LEU A 190 -9.20 -48.00 -9.41
C LEU A 190 -8.40 -49.09 -8.68
N TYR A 191 -8.04 -48.84 -7.43
CA TYR A 191 -7.31 -49.78 -6.58
C TYR A 191 -8.12 -51.06 -6.38
N VAL A 192 -9.38 -50.95 -5.96
CA VAL A 192 -10.29 -52.09 -5.77
C VAL A 192 -10.48 -52.86 -7.07
N LYS A 193 -10.70 -52.17 -8.20
CA LYS A 193 -10.87 -52.82 -9.51
C LYS A 193 -9.68 -53.72 -9.89
N HIS A 194 -8.45 -53.22 -9.74
CA HIS A 194 -7.25 -54.00 -10.05
C HIS A 194 -7.00 -55.11 -9.02
N LEU A 195 -7.31 -54.87 -7.75
CA LEU A 195 -7.18 -55.89 -6.71
C LEU A 195 -8.14 -57.07 -6.96
N VAL A 196 -9.38 -56.79 -7.37
CA VAL A 196 -10.35 -57.81 -7.78
C VAL A 196 -9.84 -58.59 -8.99
N MET A 197 -9.38 -57.91 -10.05
CA MET A 197 -8.79 -58.57 -11.23
C MET A 197 -7.64 -59.52 -10.86
N LEU A 198 -6.76 -59.11 -9.95
CA LEU A 198 -5.63 -59.93 -9.50
C LEU A 198 -6.08 -61.09 -8.59
N SER A 199 -7.21 -60.97 -7.89
CA SER A 199 -7.74 -62.00 -7.01
C SER A 199 -8.44 -63.16 -7.75
N GLU A 200 -8.85 -62.95 -9.00
CA GLU A 200 -9.50 -63.97 -9.82
C GLU A 200 -8.52 -65.02 -10.36
N ASP A 201 -7.21 -64.71 -10.46
CA ASP A 201 -6.17 -65.68 -10.84
C ASP A 201 -5.42 -66.19 -9.59
N GLU A 202 -5.61 -67.47 -9.28
CA GLU A 202 -5.00 -68.16 -8.14
C GLU A 202 -3.45 -68.06 -8.13
N ARG A 203 -2.81 -67.92 -9.31
CA ARG A 203 -1.36 -67.71 -9.42
C ARG A 203 -0.95 -66.32 -8.94
N CYS A 204 -1.74 -65.30 -9.29
CA CYS A 204 -1.52 -63.93 -8.85
C CYS A 204 -1.71 -63.81 -7.33
N VAL A 205 -2.74 -64.44 -6.76
CA VAL A 205 -2.94 -64.51 -5.30
C VAL A 205 -1.76 -65.16 -4.58
N LYS A 206 -1.28 -66.31 -5.09
CA LYS A 206 -0.09 -66.99 -4.53
C LYS A 206 1.16 -66.12 -4.61
N MET A 207 1.34 -65.37 -5.71
CA MET A 207 2.46 -64.44 -5.85
C MET A 207 2.35 -63.24 -4.90
N LEU A 208 1.16 -62.66 -4.74
CA LEU A 208 0.91 -61.57 -3.79
C LEU A 208 1.15 -62.00 -2.33
N MET A 209 0.74 -63.21 -1.94
CA MET A 209 1.00 -63.74 -0.60
C MET A 209 2.50 -63.92 -0.31
N ARG A 210 3.31 -64.22 -1.34
CA ARG A 210 4.79 -64.32 -1.21
C ARG A 210 5.48 -62.95 -1.14
N LEU A 211 4.89 -61.93 -1.76
CA LEU A 211 5.41 -60.56 -1.79
C LEU A 211 4.90 -59.70 -0.63
N SER A 212 3.80 -60.10 0.00
CA SER A 212 3.25 -59.40 1.16
C SER A 212 4.30 -59.41 2.27
N PRO A 213 4.75 -58.23 2.75
CA PRO A 213 5.66 -58.18 3.88
C PRO A 213 4.93 -58.83 5.05
N GLU A 214 5.49 -59.90 5.61
CA GLU A 214 4.95 -60.54 6.80
C GLU A 214 4.59 -59.45 7.82
N LYS A 215 3.35 -59.49 8.34
CA LYS A 215 2.93 -58.60 9.42
C LYS A 215 3.99 -58.66 10.51
N THR A 216 4.83 -57.64 10.63
CA THR A 216 5.55 -57.36 11.86
C THR A 216 4.54 -56.81 12.85
N THR A 217 3.71 -57.70 13.38
CA THR A 217 3.23 -57.65 14.75
C THR A 217 4.44 -57.45 15.64
N LYS A 218 4.59 -56.26 16.22
CA LYS A 218 5.09 -56.05 17.57
C LYS A 218 4.47 -54.75 18.08
N TYR A 219 3.46 -54.94 18.93
CA TYR A 219 3.08 -53.99 19.98
C TYR A 219 4.30 -53.64 20.84
#